data_AF-A0A259PJS9-F1
#
_entry.id   AF-A0A259PJS9-F1
#
_cell.length_a   1.000
_cell.length_b   1.000
_cell.length_c   1.000
_cell.angle_alpha   90.00
_cell.angle_beta   90.00
_cell.angle_gamma   90.00
#
_symmetry.space_group_name_H-M   'P 1'
#
loop_
_entity.id
_entity.type
_entity.pdbx_description
1 polymer ?
#
loop_
_entity_poly.entity_id
_entity_poly.type
_entity_poly.pdbx_seq_one_letter_code
_entity_poly.pdbx_strand_id
1 'polypeptide(L)'
;CSQHGTEGIPESERVNNAERILRAMGLTGPFARLVVLVGHGSSSVNNPHATSLDCGACAGQTGEASARVVAELLNDRSVRMGLASRGIKVPDDTWFLGALHDTTTDTVRLFDKQIVPDHLSTDLIQLEQWLDQAGDLTRMQRAPLIGLGALTDRDIARRVHARSRDWSQVRPEWALANNAAFIAAPRSRTRGANLGGRAFLHDYVWKTDADFKVLELIMTAPMVVANWINMQYYGSVVDNLHFGSGNKVLHNVVGGAIGVLEGNGGDLRVGLPLQSLHDGARWMHEPLRLSVFLEAPAEAIDDIIARHDLIRQLVDNGWLHVFRIDDTGDVIRRASRGIWLAPTTRMD
;
A
#
# COMPACT_ATOMS: atom_id res chain seq x y z
N CYS A 1 -31.23 -16.65 15.63
CA CYS A 1 -30.03 -17.03 16.41
C CYS A 1 -29.60 -15.86 17.28
N SER A 2 -29.58 -16.03 18.59
CA SER A 2 -29.22 -15.03 19.61
C SER A 2 -27.71 -14.96 19.90
N GLN A 3 -26.86 -15.40 18.97
CA GLN A 3 -25.40 -15.52 19.17
C GLN A 3 -24.55 -14.62 18.25
N HIS A 4 -25.14 -13.82 17.35
CA HIS A 4 -24.37 -12.85 16.55
C HIS A 4 -23.86 -11.63 17.34
N GLY A 5 -24.21 -11.49 18.63
CA GLY A 5 -23.69 -10.43 19.50
C GLY A 5 -22.26 -10.66 20.01
N THR A 6 -21.60 -11.75 19.60
CA THR A 6 -20.21 -12.10 19.98
C THR A 6 -19.20 -12.00 18.83
N GLU A 7 -19.65 -11.64 17.63
CA GLU A 7 -18.80 -11.47 16.45
C GLU A 7 -18.62 -9.97 16.18
N GLY A 8 -17.37 -9.49 16.15
CA GLY A 8 -17.03 -8.09 15.87
C GLY A 8 -16.15 -7.44 16.95
N ILE A 9 -15.87 -6.13 16.79
CA ILE A 9 -15.08 -5.37 17.77
C ILE A 9 -15.92 -5.20 19.05
N PRO A 10 -15.42 -5.64 20.23
CA PRO A 10 -16.12 -5.46 21.51
C PRO A 10 -16.46 -3.99 21.74
N GLU A 11 -17.67 -3.67 22.21
CA GLU A 11 -18.13 -2.29 22.37
C GLU A 11 -17.17 -1.43 23.21
N SER A 12 -16.59 -2.02 24.26
CA SER A 12 -15.59 -1.37 25.12
C SER A 12 -14.30 -0.98 24.40
N GLU A 13 -13.98 -1.63 23.29
CA GLU A 13 -12.76 -1.39 22.50
C GLU A 13 -13.00 -0.46 21.31
N ARG A 14 -14.24 -0.29 20.86
CA ARG A 14 -14.58 0.46 19.64
C ARG A 14 -14.02 1.88 19.63
N VAL A 15 -14.22 2.64 20.72
CA VAL A 15 -13.72 4.02 20.83
C VAL A 15 -12.19 4.06 20.82
N ASN A 16 -11.54 3.14 21.54
CA ASN A 16 -10.07 3.03 21.58
C ASN A 16 -9.50 2.73 20.19
N ASN A 17 -10.11 1.78 19.49
CA ASN A 17 -9.67 1.38 18.15
C ASN A 17 -9.87 2.51 17.14
N ALA A 18 -11.04 3.18 17.16
CA ALA A 18 -11.32 4.32 16.31
C ALA A 18 -10.32 5.46 16.52
N GLU A 19 -10.04 5.82 17.78
CA GLU A 19 -9.06 6.86 18.09
C GLU A 19 -7.67 6.48 17.60
N ARG A 20 -7.22 5.24 17.89
CA ARG A 20 -5.90 4.76 17.48
C ARG A 20 -5.75 4.83 15.95
N ILE A 21 -6.77 4.41 15.21
CA ILE A 21 -6.77 4.44 13.74
C ILE A 21 -6.66 5.87 13.22
N LEU A 22 -7.51 6.79 13.71
CA LEU A 22 -7.49 8.19 13.27
C LEU A 22 -6.16 8.88 13.58
N ARG A 23 -5.61 8.67 14.79
CA ARG A 23 -4.31 9.24 15.18
C ARG A 23 -3.17 8.64 14.36
N ALA A 24 -3.18 7.34 14.09
CA ALA A 24 -2.17 6.68 13.26
C ALA A 24 -2.16 7.21 11.81
N MET A 25 -3.32 7.63 11.28
CA MET A 25 -3.44 8.26 9.97
C MET A 25 -3.14 9.77 9.99
N GLY A 26 -2.94 10.38 11.16
CA GLY A 26 -2.91 11.84 11.30
C GLY A 26 -4.26 12.51 10.97
N LEU A 27 -5.33 11.73 10.86
CA LEU A 27 -6.66 12.19 10.46
C LEU A 27 -7.50 12.55 11.69
N THR A 28 -7.09 13.61 12.40
CA THR A 28 -7.79 14.10 13.60
C THR A 28 -8.58 15.39 13.37
N GLY A 29 -8.53 15.93 12.15
CA GLY A 29 -9.27 17.11 11.72
C GLY A 29 -8.39 18.13 10.96
N PRO A 30 -9.01 19.07 10.22
CA PRO A 30 -10.44 19.13 9.90
C PRO A 30 -10.87 17.98 8.99
N PHE A 31 -12.13 17.53 9.14
CA PHE A 31 -12.69 16.45 8.30
C PHE A 31 -13.40 17.03 7.07
N ALA A 32 -13.33 16.31 5.96
CA ALA A 32 -14.15 16.57 4.78
C ALA A 32 -15.58 16.02 4.96
N ARG A 33 -16.49 16.43 4.09
CA ARG A 33 -17.88 15.92 4.06
C ARG A 33 -17.93 14.42 3.73
N LEU A 34 -17.09 13.97 2.81
CA LEU A 34 -16.86 12.55 2.55
C LEU A 34 -15.40 12.20 2.83
N VAL A 35 -15.19 11.12 3.58
CA VAL A 35 -13.86 10.54 3.83
C VAL A 35 -13.87 9.11 3.30
N VAL A 36 -13.02 8.81 2.33
CA VAL A 36 -12.95 7.46 1.74
C VAL A 36 -11.73 6.72 2.29
N LEU A 37 -12.00 5.58 2.93
CA LEU A 37 -10.98 4.61 3.34
C LEU A 37 -10.85 3.58 2.22
N VAL A 38 -9.74 3.60 1.52
CA VAL A 38 -9.53 2.77 0.32
C VAL A 38 -8.59 1.62 0.67
N GLY A 39 -9.14 0.40 0.72
CA GLY A 39 -8.34 -0.81 0.64
C GLY A 39 -7.94 -1.08 -0.80
N HIS A 40 -6.98 -1.98 -1.03
CA HIS A 40 -6.64 -2.42 -2.37
C HIS A 40 -6.62 -3.94 -2.48
N GLY A 41 -6.75 -4.42 -3.70
CA GLY A 41 -6.67 -5.82 -4.10
C GLY A 41 -6.53 -5.89 -5.61
N SER A 42 -6.55 -7.09 -6.17
CA SER A 42 -6.36 -7.32 -7.59
C SER A 42 -7.39 -8.31 -8.14
N SER A 43 -7.82 -8.10 -9.37
CA SER A 43 -8.59 -9.11 -10.10
C SER A 43 -7.69 -9.91 -11.03
N SER A 44 -7.63 -11.23 -10.83
CA SER A 44 -7.08 -12.16 -11.82
C SER A 44 -7.81 -13.51 -11.78
N VAL A 45 -7.79 -14.23 -12.90
CA VAL A 45 -8.36 -15.57 -13.01
C VAL A 45 -7.26 -16.58 -13.31
N ASN A 46 -7.42 -17.83 -12.88
CA ASN A 46 -6.49 -18.92 -13.13
C ASN A 46 -5.02 -18.57 -12.77
N ASN A 47 -4.82 -17.96 -11.59
CA ASN A 47 -3.52 -17.48 -11.17
C ASN A 47 -3.15 -18.05 -9.79
N PRO A 48 -2.27 -19.07 -9.72
CA PRO A 48 -1.80 -19.63 -8.46
C PRO A 48 -1.07 -18.62 -7.55
N HIS A 49 -0.68 -17.47 -8.10
CA HIS A 49 0.01 -16.39 -7.39
C HIS A 49 -0.90 -15.17 -7.15
N ALA A 50 -2.23 -15.32 -7.21
CA ALA A 50 -3.16 -14.20 -7.04
C ALA A 50 -2.95 -13.42 -5.73
N THR A 51 -2.66 -14.12 -4.64
CA THR A 51 -2.39 -13.49 -3.32
C THR A 51 -1.15 -12.61 -3.30
N SER A 52 -0.20 -12.82 -4.23
CA SER A 52 0.97 -11.94 -4.39
C SER A 52 0.64 -10.61 -5.09
N LEU A 53 -0.53 -10.53 -5.73
CA LEU A 53 -1.03 -9.32 -6.37
C LEU A 53 -1.96 -8.52 -5.45
N ASP A 54 -2.51 -9.16 -4.41
CA ASP A 54 -3.28 -8.51 -3.37
C ASP A 54 -2.38 -7.79 -2.34
N CYS A 55 -2.97 -7.32 -1.24
CA CYS A 55 -2.26 -6.50 -0.27
C CYS A 55 -1.29 -7.32 0.58
N GLY A 56 0.01 -7.05 0.42
CA GLY A 56 1.07 -7.63 1.26
C GLY A 56 0.91 -7.29 2.76
N ALA A 57 0.38 -6.11 3.09
CA ALA A 57 0.09 -5.72 4.47
C ALA A 57 -1.13 -6.47 5.06
N CYS A 58 -1.98 -7.05 4.20
CA CYS A 58 -3.14 -7.85 4.58
C CYS A 58 -2.88 -9.35 4.36
N ALA A 59 -1.61 -9.77 4.39
CA ALA A 59 -1.21 -11.17 4.20
C ALA A 59 -1.73 -11.80 2.89
N GLY A 60 -1.75 -11.01 1.81
CA GLY A 60 -2.21 -11.45 0.49
C GLY A 60 -3.73 -11.55 0.36
N GLN A 61 -4.47 -10.89 1.25
CA GLN A 61 -5.91 -10.65 1.14
C GLN A 61 -6.18 -9.25 0.61
N THR A 62 -7.40 -8.99 0.14
CA THR A 62 -7.81 -7.63 -0.22
C THR A 62 -8.00 -6.77 1.05
N GLY A 63 -7.79 -5.46 0.92
CA GLY A 63 -8.07 -4.48 1.97
C GLY A 63 -9.57 -4.19 2.18
N GLU A 64 -10.47 -4.93 1.51
CA GLU A 64 -11.92 -4.67 1.49
C GLU A 64 -12.51 -4.67 2.91
N ALA A 65 -12.28 -5.74 3.66
CA ALA A 65 -12.89 -5.92 4.98
C ALA A 65 -12.45 -4.81 5.95
N SER A 66 -11.14 -4.50 5.98
CA SER A 66 -10.58 -3.44 6.83
C SER A 66 -11.17 -2.08 6.50
N ALA A 67 -11.25 -1.71 5.22
CA ALA A 67 -11.82 -0.43 4.79
C ALA A 67 -13.29 -0.28 5.23
N ARG A 68 -14.09 -1.33 5.05
CA ARG A 68 -15.53 -1.31 5.41
C ARG A 68 -15.76 -1.29 6.91
N VAL A 69 -15.06 -2.14 7.67
CA VAL A 69 -15.18 -2.19 9.14
C VAL A 69 -14.79 -0.86 9.77
N VAL A 70 -13.71 -0.22 9.30
CA VAL A 70 -13.29 1.09 9.84
C VAL A 70 -14.28 2.18 9.45
N ALA A 71 -14.81 2.18 8.23
CA ALA A 71 -15.83 3.17 7.83
C ALA A 71 -17.10 3.04 8.69
N GLU A 72 -17.59 1.83 8.91
CA GLU A 72 -18.73 1.55 9.79
C GLU A 72 -18.45 2.00 11.22
N LEU A 73 -17.29 1.64 11.78
CA LEU A 73 -16.86 2.03 13.12
C LEU A 73 -16.84 3.56 13.30
N LEU A 74 -16.36 4.30 12.30
CA LEU A 74 -16.26 5.75 12.34
C LEU A 74 -17.59 6.47 12.07
N ASN A 75 -18.59 5.78 11.50
CA ASN A 75 -19.95 6.28 11.35
C ASN A 75 -20.85 5.96 12.56
N ASP A 76 -20.44 5.05 13.44
CA ASP A 76 -21.20 4.73 14.66
C ASP A 76 -21.33 5.94 15.60
N ARG A 77 -22.56 6.25 15.99
CA ARG A 77 -22.88 7.42 16.82
C ARG A 77 -22.23 7.36 18.21
N SER A 78 -22.23 6.19 18.85
CA SER A 78 -21.64 6.02 20.17
C SER A 78 -20.11 6.19 20.13
N VAL A 79 -19.49 5.70 19.05
CA VAL A 79 -18.06 5.89 18.78
C VAL A 79 -17.74 7.36 18.56
N ARG A 80 -18.50 8.07 17.71
CA ARG A 80 -18.32 9.52 17.49
C ARG A 80 -18.46 10.34 18.78
N MET A 81 -19.43 10.01 19.64
CA MET A 81 -19.57 10.65 20.96
C MET A 81 -18.35 10.38 21.85
N GLY A 82 -17.86 9.13 21.87
CA GLY A 82 -16.64 8.77 22.58
C GLY A 82 -15.40 9.50 22.06
N LEU A 83 -15.23 9.60 20.73
CA LEU A 83 -14.13 10.32 20.09
C LEU A 83 -14.15 11.82 20.44
N ALA A 84 -15.34 12.43 20.46
CA ALA A 84 -15.48 13.84 20.83
C ALA A 84 -14.99 14.11 22.25
N SER A 85 -15.22 13.18 23.20
CA SER A 85 -14.71 13.27 24.57
C SER A 85 -13.17 13.22 24.65
N ARG A 86 -12.51 12.72 23.59
CA ARG A 86 -11.05 12.59 23.44
C ARG A 86 -10.44 13.64 22.51
N GLY A 87 -11.21 14.69 22.20
CA GLY A 87 -10.77 15.82 21.38
C GLY A 87 -10.80 15.57 19.87
N ILE A 88 -11.36 14.47 19.40
CA ILE A 88 -11.55 14.21 17.96
C ILE A 88 -13.03 14.38 17.62
N LYS A 89 -13.38 15.56 17.10
CA LYS A 89 -14.77 15.87 16.72
C LYS A 89 -14.98 15.62 15.23
N VAL A 90 -15.69 14.55 14.90
CA VAL A 90 -16.20 14.30 13.55
C VAL A 90 -17.50 15.11 13.37
N PRO A 91 -17.58 16.01 12.37
CA PRO A 91 -18.81 16.74 12.05
C PRO A 91 -19.99 15.84 11.70
N ASP A 92 -21.21 16.31 11.98
CA ASP A 92 -22.44 15.57 11.65
C ASP A 92 -22.65 15.44 10.13
N ASP A 93 -22.08 16.35 9.34
CA ASP A 93 -22.09 16.32 7.88
C ASP A 93 -20.86 15.61 7.26
N THR A 94 -20.06 14.92 8.09
CA THR A 94 -19.00 14.01 7.62
C THR A 94 -19.50 12.57 7.59
N TRP A 95 -19.26 11.88 6.47
CA TRP A 95 -19.53 10.46 6.30
C TRP A 95 -18.29 9.70 5.82
N PHE A 96 -17.99 8.57 6.47
CA PHE A 96 -16.90 7.68 6.07
C PHE A 96 -17.40 6.60 5.11
N LEU A 97 -16.66 6.34 4.04
CA LEU A 97 -16.95 5.31 3.04
C LEU A 97 -15.81 4.31 2.98
N GLY A 98 -16.14 3.03 2.99
CA GLY A 98 -15.19 1.98 2.59
C GLY A 98 -15.14 1.90 1.07
N ALA A 99 -13.95 1.67 0.52
CA ALA A 99 -13.76 1.42 -0.90
C ALA A 99 -12.67 0.37 -1.16
N LEU A 100 -12.70 -0.24 -2.35
CA LEU A 100 -11.65 -1.13 -2.83
C LEU A 100 -11.15 -0.64 -4.19
N HIS A 101 -9.85 -0.34 -4.28
CA HIS A 101 -9.14 -0.15 -5.54
C HIS A 101 -8.67 -1.51 -6.06
N ASP A 102 -9.18 -1.93 -7.22
CA ASP A 102 -8.65 -3.06 -7.98
C ASP A 102 -7.44 -2.60 -8.80
N THR A 103 -6.26 -3.02 -8.39
CA THR A 103 -4.99 -2.61 -9.00
C THR A 103 -4.83 -3.12 -10.41
N THR A 104 -5.47 -4.22 -10.81
CA THR A 104 -5.39 -4.74 -12.18
C THR A 104 -6.16 -3.83 -13.13
N THR A 105 -7.29 -3.29 -12.68
CA THR A 105 -8.24 -2.56 -13.53
C THR A 105 -8.24 -1.04 -13.33
N ASP A 106 -7.67 -0.55 -12.23
CA ASP A 106 -7.80 0.82 -11.73
C ASP A 106 -9.26 1.26 -11.53
N THR A 107 -10.12 0.33 -11.16
CA THR A 107 -11.49 0.64 -10.72
C THR A 107 -11.49 0.80 -9.21
N VAL A 108 -12.09 1.89 -8.71
CA VAL A 108 -12.35 2.09 -7.28
C VAL A 108 -13.83 1.86 -7.02
N ARG A 109 -14.15 0.77 -6.33
CA ARG A 109 -15.52 0.43 -5.95
C ARG A 109 -15.83 0.98 -4.57
N LEU A 110 -16.76 1.93 -4.49
CA LEU A 110 -17.33 2.39 -3.22
C LEU A 110 -18.34 1.39 -2.70
N PHE A 111 -18.31 1.11 -1.39
CA PHE A 111 -19.25 0.22 -0.71
C PHE A 111 -20.33 0.98 0.03
N ASP A 112 -21.43 0.27 0.29
CA ASP A 112 -22.48 0.71 1.22
C ASP A 112 -23.05 2.11 0.88
N LYS A 113 -23.09 2.46 -0.41
CA LYS A 113 -23.57 3.75 -0.91
C LYS A 113 -25.02 4.04 -0.55
N GLN A 114 -25.83 2.99 -0.40
CA GLN A 114 -27.26 3.09 -0.09
C GLN A 114 -27.55 3.60 1.33
N ILE A 115 -26.57 3.59 2.23
CA ILE A 115 -26.72 4.13 3.60
C ILE A 115 -26.11 5.53 3.75
N VAL A 116 -25.56 6.11 2.68
CA VAL A 116 -25.06 7.49 2.69
C VAL A 116 -26.25 8.45 2.86
N PRO A 117 -26.20 9.42 3.79
CA PRO A 117 -27.27 10.39 3.98
C PRO A 117 -27.62 11.17 2.70
N ASP A 118 -28.92 11.38 2.44
CA ASP A 118 -29.43 12.02 1.21
C ASP A 118 -28.80 13.39 0.92
N HIS A 119 -28.47 14.16 1.96
CA HIS A 119 -27.85 15.48 1.84
C HIS A 119 -26.40 15.45 1.33
N LEU A 120 -25.77 14.26 1.23
CA LEU A 120 -24.45 14.00 0.66
C LEU A 120 -24.54 13.37 -0.74
N SER A 121 -25.74 13.19 -1.31
CA SER A 121 -25.94 12.54 -2.61
C SER A 121 -25.18 13.23 -3.75
N THR A 122 -25.16 14.56 -3.78
CA THR A 122 -24.38 15.33 -4.77
C THR A 122 -22.87 15.14 -4.59
N ASP A 123 -22.39 15.14 -3.35
CA ASP A 123 -20.98 14.89 -3.02
C ASP A 123 -20.56 13.48 -3.47
N LEU A 124 -21.43 12.48 -3.29
CA LEU A 124 -21.19 11.10 -3.69
C LEU A 124 -21.11 10.94 -5.22
N ILE A 125 -22.05 11.52 -5.96
CA ILE A 125 -22.03 11.49 -7.43
C ILE A 125 -20.74 12.15 -7.96
N GLN A 126 -20.33 13.27 -7.38
CA GLN A 126 -19.10 13.97 -7.77
C GLN A 126 -17.86 13.12 -7.47
N LEU A 127 -17.82 12.46 -6.31
CA LEU A 127 -16.73 11.56 -5.93
C LEU A 127 -16.61 10.39 -6.91
N GLU A 128 -17.72 9.75 -7.29
CA GLU A 128 -17.71 8.65 -8.26
C GLU A 128 -17.14 9.09 -9.62
N GLN A 129 -17.55 10.25 -10.11
CA GLN A 129 -17.02 10.82 -11.36
C GLN A 129 -15.50 11.07 -11.28
N TRP A 130 -15.01 11.60 -10.16
CA TRP A 130 -13.58 11.82 -9.96
C TRP A 130 -12.80 10.51 -9.90
N LEU A 131 -13.34 9.48 -9.25
CA LEU A 131 -12.71 8.16 -9.18
C LEU A 131 -12.65 7.48 -10.54
N ASP A 132 -13.73 7.56 -11.33
CA ASP A 132 -13.76 7.02 -12.69
C ASP A 132 -12.73 7.72 -13.58
N GLN A 133 -12.69 9.05 -13.55
CA GLN A 133 -11.72 9.84 -14.31
C GLN A 133 -10.28 9.55 -13.88
N ALA A 134 -10.02 9.42 -12.57
CA ALA A 134 -8.69 9.05 -12.07
C ALA A 134 -8.28 7.65 -12.53
N GLY A 135 -9.23 6.71 -12.57
CA GLY A 135 -9.03 5.37 -13.10
C GLY A 135 -8.66 5.39 -14.59
N ASP A 136 -9.38 6.16 -15.41
CA ASP A 136 -9.10 6.30 -16.85
C ASP A 136 -7.68 6.83 -17.09
N LEU A 137 -7.31 7.91 -16.41
CA LEU A 137 -5.96 8.49 -16.51
C LEU A 137 -4.87 7.50 -16.07
N THR A 138 -5.11 6.73 -15.01
CA THR A 138 -4.15 5.74 -14.51
C THR A 138 -3.97 4.60 -15.51
N ARG A 139 -5.06 4.09 -16.10
CA ARG A 139 -5.02 3.08 -17.17
C ARG A 139 -4.27 3.59 -18.38
N MET A 140 -4.53 4.83 -18.81
CA MET A 140 -3.83 5.45 -19.95
C MET A 140 -2.33 5.56 -19.69
N GLN A 141 -1.92 6.00 -18.50
CA GLN A 141 -0.51 6.09 -18.13
C GLN A 141 0.18 4.72 -18.14
N ARG A 142 -0.53 3.67 -17.71
CA ARG A 142 -0.01 2.29 -17.64
C ARG A 142 -0.10 1.53 -18.96
N ALA A 143 -0.98 1.93 -19.88
CA ALA A 143 -1.25 1.22 -21.13
C ALA A 143 0.00 0.85 -21.94
N PRO A 144 1.02 1.72 -22.11
CA PRO A 144 2.25 1.35 -22.81
C PRO A 144 3.00 0.18 -22.18
N LEU A 145 2.98 0.05 -20.84
CA LEU A 145 3.67 -1.02 -20.11
C LEU A 145 3.06 -2.41 -20.37
N ILE A 146 1.79 -2.47 -20.75
CA ILE A 146 1.07 -3.71 -21.04
C ILE A 146 0.76 -3.90 -22.53
N GLY A 147 1.41 -3.11 -23.40
CA GLY A 147 1.29 -3.22 -24.86
C GLY A 147 0.00 -2.63 -25.44
N LEU A 148 -0.66 -1.71 -24.73
CA LEU A 148 -1.92 -1.08 -25.12
C LEU A 148 -1.80 0.40 -25.49
N GLY A 149 -0.58 0.96 -25.51
CA GLY A 149 -0.35 2.41 -25.64
C GLY A 149 -0.82 3.05 -26.96
N ALA A 150 -1.12 2.26 -27.99
CA ALA A 150 -1.63 2.75 -29.29
C ALA A 150 -3.16 2.80 -29.39
N LEU A 151 -3.89 2.40 -28.33
CA LEU A 151 -5.33 2.30 -28.33
C LEU A 151 -6.00 3.60 -27.84
N THR A 152 -7.28 3.76 -28.17
CA THR A 152 -8.11 4.83 -27.59
C THR A 152 -8.36 4.54 -26.11
N ASP A 153 -8.65 5.57 -25.32
CA ASP A 153 -8.95 5.43 -23.89
C ASP A 153 -10.06 4.38 -23.61
N ARG A 154 -11.19 4.50 -24.32
CA ARG A 154 -12.29 3.53 -24.22
C ARG A 154 -11.87 2.09 -24.54
N ASP A 155 -10.98 1.91 -25.51
CA ASP A 155 -10.46 0.60 -25.85
C ASP A 155 -9.42 0.10 -24.84
N ILE A 156 -8.61 0.98 -24.26
CA ILE A 156 -7.70 0.66 -23.15
C ILE A 156 -8.50 0.10 -21.98
N ALA A 157 -9.52 0.82 -21.50
CA ALA A 157 -10.36 0.36 -20.40
C ALA A 157 -10.95 -1.03 -20.68
N ARG A 158 -11.58 -1.22 -21.86
CA ARG A 158 -12.14 -2.53 -22.26
C ARG A 158 -11.09 -3.63 -22.27
N ARG A 159 -9.89 -3.35 -22.80
CA ARG A 159 -8.80 -4.33 -22.93
C ARG A 159 -8.17 -4.67 -21.58
N VAL A 160 -8.02 -3.71 -20.68
CA VAL A 160 -7.55 -3.94 -19.30
C VAL A 160 -8.52 -4.86 -18.56
N HIS A 161 -9.82 -4.59 -18.61
CA HIS A 161 -10.83 -5.46 -18.00
C HIS A 161 -10.90 -6.85 -18.65
N ALA A 162 -10.73 -6.95 -19.97
CA ALA A 162 -10.66 -8.25 -20.64
C ALA A 162 -9.41 -9.03 -20.21
N ARG A 163 -8.26 -8.35 -20.11
CA ARG A 163 -6.98 -8.92 -19.67
C ARG A 163 -7.06 -9.50 -18.25
N SER A 164 -7.72 -8.83 -17.31
CA SER A 164 -7.86 -9.32 -15.93
C SER A 164 -8.71 -10.59 -15.82
N ARG A 165 -9.53 -10.87 -16.83
CA ARG A 165 -10.47 -12.00 -16.90
C ARG A 165 -10.06 -13.07 -17.92
N ASP A 166 -8.91 -12.91 -18.56
CA ASP A 166 -8.37 -13.87 -19.51
C ASP A 166 -7.59 -14.96 -18.75
N TRP A 167 -8.14 -16.18 -18.74
CA TRP A 167 -7.55 -17.33 -18.06
C TRP A 167 -6.19 -17.76 -18.65
N SER A 168 -5.89 -17.35 -19.88
CA SER A 168 -4.59 -17.59 -20.53
C SER A 168 -3.56 -16.50 -20.24
N GLN A 169 -3.98 -15.39 -19.61
CA GLN A 169 -3.10 -14.28 -19.31
C GLN A 169 -2.18 -14.62 -18.13
N VAL A 170 -0.93 -14.93 -18.44
CA VAL A 170 0.11 -15.23 -17.45
C VAL A 170 0.59 -13.99 -16.68
N ARG A 171 0.39 -12.79 -17.22
CA ARG A 171 0.83 -11.49 -16.67
C ARG A 171 -0.34 -10.50 -16.57
N PRO A 172 -1.34 -10.72 -15.71
CA PRO A 172 -2.48 -9.80 -15.61
C PRO A 172 -2.01 -8.38 -15.26
N GLU A 173 -1.12 -8.29 -14.27
CA GLU A 173 -0.36 -7.10 -13.86
C GLU A 173 0.95 -7.54 -13.15
N TRP A 174 1.69 -6.59 -12.58
CA TRP A 174 2.94 -6.84 -11.85
C TRP A 174 2.91 -6.34 -10.39
N ALA A 175 1.74 -5.95 -9.87
CA ALA A 175 1.56 -5.41 -8.53
C ALA A 175 2.60 -4.33 -8.18
N LEU A 176 3.40 -4.55 -7.14
CA LEU A 176 4.38 -3.59 -6.62
C LEU A 176 5.78 -3.81 -7.21
N ALA A 177 5.89 -4.43 -8.37
CA ALA A 177 7.15 -4.50 -9.11
C ALA A 177 7.73 -3.08 -9.30
N ASN A 178 9.06 -3.01 -9.39
CA ASN A 178 9.82 -1.75 -9.45
C ASN A 178 9.73 -0.80 -8.24
N ASN A 179 9.13 -1.20 -7.10
CA ASN A 179 9.17 -0.39 -5.89
C ASN A 179 10.63 -0.07 -5.48
N ALA A 180 10.86 1.20 -5.11
CA ALA A 180 12.19 1.76 -4.90
C ALA A 180 12.30 2.60 -3.63
N ALA A 181 11.21 3.26 -3.23
CA ALA A 181 11.24 4.20 -2.13
C ALA A 181 10.06 4.04 -1.17
N PHE A 182 10.30 4.43 0.08
CA PHE A 182 9.27 4.66 1.08
C PHE A 182 9.46 6.08 1.60
N ILE A 183 8.44 6.91 1.56
CA ILE A 183 8.55 8.33 1.94
C ILE A 183 7.51 8.61 3.03
N ALA A 184 7.98 8.90 4.24
CA ALA A 184 7.17 9.43 5.34
C ALA A 184 7.52 10.90 5.56
N ALA A 185 6.74 11.77 4.93
CA ALA A 185 6.94 13.22 4.93
C ALA A 185 5.61 13.91 4.60
N PRO A 186 5.46 15.23 4.84
CA PRO A 186 4.25 15.94 4.50
C PRO A 186 3.94 15.82 3.01
N ARG A 187 2.65 15.65 2.65
CA ARG A 187 2.19 15.48 1.27
C ARG A 187 2.73 16.54 0.31
N SER A 188 3.00 17.75 0.81
CA SER A 188 3.60 18.86 0.06
C SER A 188 4.96 18.52 -0.56
N ARG A 189 5.77 17.66 0.06
CA ARG A 189 7.09 17.23 -0.45
C ARG A 189 7.00 16.43 -1.74
N THR A 190 5.90 15.71 -1.94
CA THR A 190 5.71 14.81 -3.10
C THR A 190 4.62 15.31 -4.04
N ARG A 191 4.06 16.50 -3.81
CA ARG A 191 2.93 17.01 -4.60
C ARG A 191 3.41 17.45 -5.98
N GLY A 192 2.82 16.87 -7.02
CA GLY A 192 3.21 17.13 -8.41
C GLY A 192 4.48 16.41 -8.86
N ALA A 193 5.17 15.67 -7.97
CA ALA A 193 6.33 14.88 -8.34
C ALA A 193 5.92 13.59 -9.07
N ASN A 194 6.58 13.31 -10.19
CA ASN A 194 6.45 12.01 -10.86
C ASN A 194 7.42 11.01 -10.23
N LEU A 195 6.90 10.14 -9.36
CA LEU A 195 7.68 9.08 -8.69
C LEU A 195 7.67 7.75 -9.47
N GLY A 196 7.13 7.75 -10.69
CA GLY A 196 7.10 6.59 -11.58
C GLY A 196 6.32 5.39 -11.05
N GLY A 197 5.44 5.56 -10.05
CA GLY A 197 4.75 4.46 -9.38
C GLY A 197 5.68 3.58 -8.51
N ARG A 198 6.86 4.08 -8.13
CA ARG A 198 7.90 3.31 -7.42
C ARG A 198 7.97 3.60 -5.92
N ALA A 199 7.07 4.42 -5.38
CA ALA A 199 7.17 4.91 -4.01
C ALA A 199 5.93 4.60 -3.18
N PHE A 200 6.13 4.08 -1.98
CA PHE A 200 5.13 4.10 -0.92
C PHE A 200 5.13 5.49 -0.27
N LEU A 201 3.95 6.06 -0.04
CA LEU A 201 3.79 7.41 0.48
C LEU A 201 2.99 7.40 1.78
N HIS A 202 3.55 8.01 2.83
CA HIS A 202 2.89 8.27 4.10
C HIS A 202 2.91 9.78 4.35
N ASP A 203 1.72 10.38 4.45
CA ASP A 203 1.58 11.78 4.86
C ASP A 203 1.87 11.86 6.36
N TYR A 204 2.99 12.50 6.70
CA TYR A 204 3.52 12.51 8.05
C TYR A 204 4.13 13.86 8.40
N VAL A 205 3.70 14.44 9.52
CA VAL A 205 4.19 15.71 10.05
C VAL A 205 4.75 15.48 11.46
N TRP A 206 6.07 15.36 11.58
CA TRP A 206 6.71 15.03 12.85
C TRP A 206 6.46 16.06 13.96
N LYS A 207 6.22 17.33 13.59
CA LYS A 207 5.97 18.43 14.55
C LYS A 207 4.67 18.26 15.32
N THR A 208 3.73 17.47 14.82
CA THR A 208 2.47 17.14 15.49
C THR A 208 2.50 15.76 16.16
N ASP A 209 3.61 15.03 16.04
CA ASP A 209 3.78 13.67 16.55
C ASP A 209 4.41 13.68 17.94
N ALA A 210 3.57 13.73 18.96
CA ALA A 210 4.01 13.72 20.35
C ALA A 210 4.80 12.43 20.67
N ASP A 211 6.01 12.61 21.21
CA ASP A 211 6.97 11.55 21.52
C ASP A 211 7.36 10.67 20.33
N PHE A 212 7.15 11.11 19.09
CA PHE A 212 7.45 10.36 17.87
C PHE A 212 6.75 8.99 17.76
N LYS A 213 5.58 8.84 18.38
CA LYS A 213 4.82 7.57 18.40
C LYS A 213 4.33 7.17 17.02
N VAL A 214 3.95 8.12 16.18
CA VAL A 214 3.53 7.86 14.80
C VAL A 214 4.74 7.51 13.94
N LEU A 215 5.90 8.18 14.12
CA LEU A 215 7.15 7.80 13.47
C LEU A 215 7.54 6.36 13.81
N GLU A 216 7.50 6.02 15.10
CA GLU A 216 7.81 4.67 15.58
C GLU A 216 6.85 3.64 14.97
N LEU A 217 5.55 3.94 14.92
CA LEU A 217 4.58 3.09 14.23
C LEU A 217 4.91 2.93 12.74
N ILE A 218 5.24 4.03 12.05
CA ILE A 218 5.61 4.02 10.63
C ILE A 218 6.86 3.17 10.37
N MET A 219 7.89 3.33 11.19
CA MET A 219 9.16 2.60 11.05
C MET A 219 9.02 1.12 11.41
N THR A 220 8.15 0.76 12.34
CA THR A 220 7.98 -0.64 12.81
C THR A 220 6.97 -1.45 11.99
N ALA A 221 6.02 -0.80 11.31
CA ALA A 221 5.00 -1.49 10.53
C ALA A 221 5.13 -1.21 9.01
N PRO A 222 4.65 -0.09 8.45
CA PRO A 222 4.60 0.08 7.00
C PRO A 222 5.99 0.13 6.34
N MET A 223 7.03 0.66 7.00
CA MET A 223 8.40 0.60 6.48
C MET A 223 8.91 -0.85 6.36
N VAL A 224 8.63 -1.68 7.38
CA VAL A 224 9.01 -3.10 7.39
C VAL A 224 8.27 -3.86 6.29
N VAL A 225 6.97 -3.61 6.13
CA VAL A 225 6.16 -4.20 5.05
C VAL A 225 6.68 -3.81 3.67
N ALA A 226 6.96 -2.52 3.45
CA ALA A 226 7.53 -2.04 2.19
C ALA A 226 8.88 -2.71 1.89
N ASN A 227 9.72 -2.90 2.93
CA ASN A 227 10.97 -3.62 2.79
C ASN A 227 10.79 -5.11 2.47
N TRP A 228 9.83 -5.80 3.09
CA TRP A 228 9.53 -7.21 2.78
C TRP A 228 9.09 -7.38 1.33
N ILE A 229 8.21 -6.49 0.85
CA ILE A 229 7.79 -6.46 -0.55
C ILE A 229 9.01 -6.22 -1.44
N ASN A 230 9.82 -5.19 -1.16
CA ASN A 230 11.04 -4.90 -1.91
C ASN A 230 11.99 -6.12 -1.98
N MET A 231 12.25 -6.78 -0.86
CA MET A 231 13.14 -7.93 -0.77
C MET A 231 12.59 -9.19 -1.45
N GLN A 232 11.27 -9.37 -1.48
CA GLN A 232 10.64 -10.46 -2.24
C GLN A 232 10.93 -10.32 -3.73
N TYR A 233 10.77 -9.11 -4.29
CA TYR A 233 11.11 -8.85 -5.68
C TYR A 233 12.62 -8.92 -5.92
N TYR A 234 13.43 -8.31 -5.05
CA TYR A 234 14.89 -8.34 -5.14
C TYR A 234 15.41 -9.78 -5.23
N GLY A 235 15.08 -10.62 -4.25
CA GLY A 235 15.53 -12.01 -4.18
C GLY A 235 15.11 -12.80 -5.42
N SER A 236 13.83 -12.67 -5.80
CA SER A 236 13.30 -13.38 -6.96
C SER A 236 13.92 -12.93 -8.29
N VAL A 237 14.46 -11.72 -8.39
CA VAL A 237 15.17 -11.23 -9.58
C VAL A 237 16.64 -11.67 -9.60
N VAL A 238 17.35 -11.55 -8.48
CA VAL A 238 18.80 -11.84 -8.43
C VAL A 238 19.12 -13.33 -8.50
N ASP A 239 18.26 -14.17 -7.93
CA ASP A 239 18.43 -15.63 -7.93
C ASP A 239 17.05 -16.31 -7.86
N ASN A 240 16.40 -16.33 -9.03
CA ASN A 240 15.06 -16.91 -9.17
C ASN A 240 15.04 -18.43 -8.93
N LEU A 241 16.18 -19.10 -9.04
CA LEU A 241 16.26 -20.54 -8.78
C LEU A 241 16.01 -20.82 -7.29
N HIS A 242 16.63 -20.06 -6.39
CA HIS A 242 16.53 -20.29 -4.95
C HIS A 242 15.47 -19.41 -4.25
N PHE A 243 15.30 -18.16 -4.69
CA PHE A 243 14.40 -17.19 -4.05
C PHE A 243 13.19 -16.81 -4.90
N GLY A 244 13.01 -17.49 -6.04
CA GLY A 244 11.84 -17.33 -6.89
C GLY A 244 11.22 -18.67 -7.25
N SER A 245 10.13 -18.59 -8.02
CA SER A 245 9.35 -19.77 -8.35
C SER A 245 9.52 -20.22 -9.80
N GLY A 246 10.54 -19.77 -10.51
CA GLY A 246 10.80 -20.15 -11.90
C GLY A 246 9.69 -19.72 -12.86
N ASN A 247 9.40 -20.57 -13.84
CA ASN A 247 8.47 -20.29 -14.92
C ASN A 247 7.02 -20.68 -14.54
N LYS A 248 6.16 -19.66 -14.38
CA LYS A 248 4.73 -19.81 -14.07
C LYS A 248 3.97 -20.73 -15.02
N VAL A 249 4.38 -20.81 -16.29
CA VAL A 249 3.71 -21.63 -17.31
C VAL A 249 3.87 -23.13 -17.03
N LEU A 250 4.87 -23.50 -16.24
CA LEU A 250 5.15 -24.89 -15.87
C LEU A 250 4.59 -25.24 -14.48
N HIS A 251 3.83 -24.34 -13.85
CA HIS A 251 3.39 -24.54 -12.47
C HIS A 251 2.25 -25.55 -12.36
N ASN A 252 2.45 -26.52 -11.47
CA ASN A 252 1.39 -27.41 -11.00
C ASN A 252 1.00 -27.00 -9.58
N VAL A 253 -0.27 -26.68 -9.37
CA VAL A 253 -0.82 -26.41 -8.03
C VAL A 253 -0.93 -27.72 -7.27
N VAL A 254 -0.36 -27.77 -6.07
CA VAL A 254 -0.30 -28.99 -5.24
C VAL A 254 -0.88 -28.77 -3.85
N GLY A 255 -1.27 -29.87 -3.20
CA GLY A 255 -1.73 -29.84 -1.81
C GLY A 255 -3.03 -29.06 -1.56
N GLY A 256 -3.90 -28.90 -2.56
CA GLY A 256 -5.14 -28.14 -2.39
C GLY A 256 -4.92 -26.63 -2.24
N ALA A 257 -4.05 -26.06 -3.09
CA ALA A 257 -3.64 -24.65 -3.10
C ALA A 257 -2.66 -24.23 -1.98
N ILE A 258 -1.89 -25.18 -1.44
CA ILE A 258 -0.79 -24.87 -0.51
C ILE A 258 0.39 -24.22 -1.24
N GLY A 259 0.66 -24.59 -2.48
CA GLY A 259 1.77 -24.05 -3.26
C GLY A 259 1.86 -24.61 -4.67
N VAL A 260 3.00 -24.39 -5.30
CA VAL A 260 3.28 -24.81 -6.69
C VAL A 260 4.58 -25.58 -6.81
N LEU A 261 4.61 -26.55 -7.73
CA LEU A 261 5.82 -27.17 -8.26
C LEU A 261 6.10 -26.63 -9.67
N GLU A 262 7.37 -26.55 -10.07
CA GLU A 262 7.75 -26.20 -11.43
C GLU A 262 8.06 -27.47 -12.25
N GLY A 263 7.19 -27.79 -13.21
CA GLY A 263 7.28 -29.02 -13.99
C GLY A 263 6.67 -30.23 -13.26
N ASN A 264 7.18 -31.42 -13.56
CA ASN A 264 6.53 -32.69 -13.17
C ASN A 264 6.86 -33.16 -11.74
N GLY A 265 7.60 -32.39 -10.95
CA GLY A 265 8.02 -32.77 -9.60
C GLY A 265 8.97 -31.75 -8.97
N GLY A 266 9.68 -32.17 -7.93
CA GLY A 266 10.64 -31.33 -7.19
C GLY A 266 10.06 -30.72 -5.92
N ASP A 267 10.79 -29.75 -5.37
CA ASP A 267 10.42 -29.06 -4.14
C ASP A 267 9.33 -28.00 -4.40
N LEU A 268 8.56 -27.69 -3.35
CA LEU A 268 7.65 -26.54 -3.37
C LEU A 268 8.44 -25.27 -3.68
N ARG A 269 7.99 -24.55 -4.69
CA ARG A 269 8.61 -23.29 -5.09
C ARG A 269 8.13 -22.17 -4.17
N VAL A 270 9.04 -21.25 -3.85
CA VAL A 270 8.79 -20.05 -3.03
C VAL A 270 9.04 -18.79 -3.86
N GLY A 271 8.69 -17.62 -3.33
CA GLY A 271 8.95 -16.34 -4.02
C GLY A 271 8.12 -16.15 -5.29
N LEU A 272 8.59 -15.29 -6.19
CA LEU A 272 7.84 -14.84 -7.36
C LEU A 272 8.29 -15.54 -8.65
N PRO A 273 7.36 -15.84 -9.58
CA PRO A 273 7.72 -16.42 -10.88
C PRO A 273 8.27 -15.36 -11.82
N LEU A 274 9.00 -15.79 -12.85
CA LEU A 274 9.53 -14.91 -13.90
C LEU A 274 8.44 -14.01 -14.52
N GLN A 275 7.20 -14.48 -14.66
CA GLN A 275 6.10 -13.70 -15.21
C GLN A 275 5.67 -12.53 -14.31
N SER A 276 5.93 -12.58 -13.01
CA SER A 276 5.72 -11.46 -12.07
C SER A 276 6.90 -10.48 -12.06
N LEU A 277 7.99 -10.78 -12.76
CA LEU A 277 9.26 -10.04 -12.70
C LEU A 277 9.74 -9.56 -14.07
N HIS A 278 9.26 -10.14 -15.17
CA HIS A 278 9.78 -9.94 -16.51
C HIS A 278 8.65 -9.96 -17.55
N ASP A 279 8.65 -8.99 -18.47
CA ASP A 279 7.63 -8.87 -19.53
C ASP A 279 7.88 -9.78 -20.73
N GLY A 280 9.11 -10.29 -20.87
CA GLY A 280 9.58 -11.10 -22.00
C GLY A 280 10.77 -10.47 -22.72
N ALA A 281 10.98 -9.16 -22.55
CA ALA A 281 12.11 -8.41 -23.08
C ALA A 281 12.98 -7.77 -21.99
N ARG A 282 12.38 -7.32 -20.88
CA ARG A 282 13.06 -6.65 -19.78
C ARG A 282 12.50 -7.03 -18.41
N TRP A 283 13.33 -6.81 -17.40
CA TRP A 283 12.91 -6.87 -16.00
C TRP A 283 11.94 -5.73 -15.68
N MET A 284 10.87 -6.09 -14.99
CA MET A 284 9.86 -5.18 -14.44
C MET A 284 10.23 -4.69 -13.04
N HIS A 285 11.21 -5.31 -12.39
CA HIS A 285 11.78 -4.83 -11.14
C HIS A 285 13.30 -4.76 -11.27
N GLU A 286 13.84 -3.58 -10.99
CA GLU A 286 15.27 -3.37 -10.80
C GLU A 286 15.66 -3.90 -9.40
N PRO A 287 16.63 -4.82 -9.27
CA PRO A 287 17.00 -5.41 -7.99
C PRO A 287 17.80 -4.42 -7.14
N LEU A 288 17.08 -3.48 -6.52
CA LEU A 288 17.60 -2.50 -5.57
C LEU A 288 17.12 -2.81 -4.15
N ARG A 289 17.75 -2.18 -3.17
CA ARG A 289 17.28 -2.15 -1.79
C ARG A 289 16.51 -0.86 -1.52
N LEU A 290 15.43 -0.96 -0.74
CA LEU A 290 14.49 0.14 -0.49
C LEU A 290 15.19 1.40 0.08
N SER A 291 14.90 2.56 -0.51
CA SER A 291 15.31 3.86 0.01
C SER A 291 14.20 4.49 0.85
N VAL A 292 14.41 4.60 2.15
CA VAL A 292 13.46 5.13 3.13
C VAL A 292 13.79 6.58 3.43
N PHE A 293 12.88 7.49 3.11
CA PHE A 293 12.99 8.93 3.38
C PHE A 293 12.05 9.31 4.53
N LEU A 294 12.60 9.84 5.61
CA LEU A 294 11.87 10.23 6.81
C LEU A 294 12.07 11.73 7.08
N GLU A 295 11.01 12.52 7.11
CA GLU A 295 11.09 13.91 7.59
C GLU A 295 10.91 13.95 9.11
N ALA A 296 12.03 13.83 9.84
CA ALA A 296 12.09 13.84 11.30
C ALA A 296 13.52 14.15 11.82
N PRO A 297 13.68 14.54 13.10
CA PRO A 297 14.98 14.72 13.73
C PRO A 297 15.84 13.43 13.68
N ALA A 298 17.15 13.59 13.52
CA ALA A 298 18.10 12.48 13.46
C ALA A 298 18.03 11.62 14.73
N GLU A 299 17.99 12.29 15.88
CA GLU A 299 17.97 11.68 17.20
C GLU A 299 16.73 10.80 17.40
N ALA A 300 15.57 11.25 16.91
CA ALA A 300 14.32 10.48 16.99
C ALA A 300 14.38 9.21 16.14
N ILE A 301 14.92 9.31 14.91
CA ILE A 301 15.10 8.16 14.02
C ILE A 301 16.09 7.16 14.64
N ASP A 302 17.23 7.64 15.15
CA ASP A 302 18.26 6.80 15.77
C ASP A 302 17.78 6.10 17.04
N ASP A 303 17.02 6.81 17.87
CA ASP A 303 16.43 6.26 19.10
C ASP A 303 15.43 5.13 18.78
N ILE A 304 14.57 5.30 17.77
CA ILE A 304 13.68 4.23 17.30
C ILE A 304 14.48 3.05 16.75
N ILE A 305 15.52 3.29 15.94
CA ILE A 305 16.38 2.22 15.42
C ILE A 305 17.01 1.44 16.59
N ALA A 306 17.49 2.13 17.63
CA ALA A 306 18.13 1.51 18.79
C ALA A 306 17.16 0.66 19.63
N ARG A 307 15.89 1.07 19.75
CA ARG A 307 14.85 0.32 20.49
C ARG A 307 14.40 -0.96 19.80
N HIS A 308 14.48 -1.04 18.47
CA HIS A 308 13.87 -2.11 17.68
C HIS A 308 14.93 -2.94 16.94
N ASP A 309 15.23 -4.13 17.46
CA ASP A 309 16.25 -5.03 16.90
C ASP A 309 16.04 -5.36 15.41
N LEU A 310 14.79 -5.59 15.01
CA LEU A 310 14.47 -5.84 13.60
C LEU A 310 14.87 -4.66 12.71
N ILE A 311 14.52 -3.44 13.11
CA ILE A 311 14.85 -2.23 12.36
C ILE A 311 16.37 -2.04 12.32
N ARG A 312 17.03 -2.16 13.46
CA ARG A 312 18.50 -2.07 13.57
C ARG A 312 19.19 -3.03 12.61
N GLN A 313 18.76 -4.28 12.58
CA GLN A 313 19.31 -5.29 11.67
C GLN A 313 19.06 -4.95 10.19
N LEU A 314 17.90 -4.38 9.84
CA LEU A 314 17.62 -3.96 8.47
C LEU A 314 18.52 -2.80 8.04
N VAL A 315 18.73 -1.81 8.91
CA VAL A 315 19.51 -0.61 8.60
C VAL A 315 21.01 -0.89 8.64
N ASP A 316 21.52 -1.48 9.72
CA ASP A 316 22.96 -1.60 9.95
C ASP A 316 23.60 -2.66 9.04
N ASN A 317 22.85 -3.70 8.66
CA ASN A 317 23.30 -4.67 7.64
C ASN A 317 23.02 -4.18 6.21
N GLY A 318 22.44 -2.99 6.05
CA GLY A 318 22.19 -2.36 4.77
C GLY A 318 21.13 -3.07 3.92
N TRP A 319 20.18 -3.79 4.51
CA TRP A 319 19.03 -4.38 3.81
C TRP A 319 18.06 -3.33 3.28
N LEU A 320 18.08 -2.13 3.86
CA LEU A 320 17.49 -0.92 3.30
C LEU A 320 18.41 0.29 3.55
N HIS A 321 18.09 1.43 2.95
CA HIS A 321 18.82 2.68 3.13
C HIS A 321 17.93 3.73 3.78
N VAL A 322 18.40 4.37 4.86
CA VAL A 322 17.67 5.44 5.54
C VAL A 322 18.24 6.79 5.16
N PHE A 323 17.34 7.70 4.82
CA PHE A 323 17.58 9.09 4.52
C PHE A 323 16.66 9.93 5.41
N ARG A 324 17.18 11.01 5.99
CA ARG A 324 16.36 12.03 6.64
C ARG A 324 16.20 13.23 5.73
N ILE A 325 15.01 13.80 5.74
CA ILE A 325 14.73 15.13 5.20
C ILE A 325 14.74 16.06 6.41
N ASP A 326 15.62 17.05 6.43
CA ASP A 326 15.69 18.01 7.52
C ASP A 326 14.75 19.22 7.31
N ASP A 327 14.81 20.20 8.22
CA ASP A 327 13.96 21.38 8.15
C ASP A 327 14.27 22.29 6.94
N THR A 328 15.47 22.25 6.36
CA THR A 328 15.80 22.98 5.12
C THR A 328 15.33 22.23 3.88
N GLY A 329 15.00 20.94 4.02
CA GLY A 329 14.60 20.05 2.94
C GLY A 329 15.78 19.30 2.32
N ASP A 330 16.97 19.38 2.93
CA ASP A 330 18.14 18.63 2.49
C ASP A 330 17.99 17.15 2.86
N VAL A 331 18.49 16.30 1.97
CA VAL A 331 18.42 14.84 2.12
C VAL A 331 19.77 14.32 2.59
N ILE A 332 19.77 13.73 3.78
CA ILE A 332 20.98 13.29 4.48
C ILE A 332 20.90 11.79 4.68
N ARG A 333 21.87 11.04 4.16
CA ARG A 333 21.90 9.57 4.28
C ARG A 333 22.48 9.14 5.62
N ARG A 334 21.88 8.13 6.25
CA ARG A 334 22.44 7.41 7.38
C ARG A 334 23.39 6.31 6.90
N ALA A 335 24.64 6.32 7.36
CA ALA A 335 25.56 5.21 7.19
C ALA A 335 25.26 4.07 8.16
N SER A 336 25.69 2.85 7.83
CA SER A 336 25.49 1.64 8.66
C SER A 336 26.13 1.69 10.06
N ARG A 337 27.00 2.68 10.33
CA ARG A 337 27.61 2.90 11.66
C ARG A 337 26.86 3.94 12.52
N GLY A 338 25.64 4.32 12.12
CA GLY A 338 24.87 5.35 12.81
C GLY A 338 25.37 6.78 12.59
N ILE A 339 26.13 7.02 11.51
CA ILE A 339 26.65 8.35 11.17
C ILE A 339 25.80 8.95 10.06
N TRP A 340 25.26 10.13 10.27
CA TRP A 340 24.59 10.92 9.23
C TRP A 340 25.65 11.60 8.35
N LEU A 341 25.66 11.24 7.08
CA LEU A 341 26.63 11.75 6.10
C LEU A 341 26.24 13.18 5.73
N ALA A 342 27.18 14.12 5.79
CA ALA A 342 26.95 15.50 5.37
C ALA A 342 26.32 15.53 3.95
N PRO A 343 25.38 16.45 3.67
CA PRO A 343 24.81 16.59 2.34
C PRO A 343 25.95 16.66 1.32
N THR A 344 25.97 15.73 0.36
CA THR A 344 26.86 15.89 -0.78
C THR A 344 26.42 17.15 -1.50
N THR A 345 27.25 18.21 -1.40
CA THR A 345 27.09 19.44 -2.20
C THR A 345 26.79 19.03 -3.64
N ARG A 346 25.65 19.48 -4.17
CA ARG A 346 25.33 19.37 -5.59
C ARG A 346 26.57 19.81 -6.38
N MET A 347 27.20 18.88 -7.10
CA MET A 347 28.01 19.28 -8.23
C MET A 347 27.00 19.54 -9.35
N ASP A 348 26.91 20.80 -9.75
CA ASP A 348 26.02 21.32 -10.79
C ASP A 348 26.16 20.57 -12.13
#